data_AF-A0A1C4YU43-F1
#
_entry.id   AF-A0A1C4YU43-F1
#
_cell.length_a   1.000
_cell.length_b   1.000
_cell.length_c   1.000
_cell.angle_alpha   90.00
_cell.angle_beta   90.00
_cell.angle_gamma   90.00
#
_symmetry.space_group_name_H-M   'P 1'
#
loop_
_entity.id
_entity.type
_entity.pdbx_description
1 polymer ?
#
loop_
_entity_poly.entity_id
_entity_poly.type
_entity_poly.pdbx_seq_one_letter_code
_entity_poly.pdbx_strand_id
1 'polypeptide(L)'
;MTARRQVGPGRGAPERQPGPGEGGRPTRQPSPSPRERGSFTAELAAGLPAVLLLLLAGLTAVNAVATQAGCLGAAREAALAASRGQPGVAAGEAAAPAGAEVSVSVGDDRVTATVRAPVRALGARLPLVTVTATAVAAVEPGAPGPRP
;
A
#
# COMPACT_ATOMS: atom_id res chain seq x y z
N MET A 1 5.14 119.30 23.38
CA MET A 1 4.67 119.53 24.77
C MET A 1 3.28 118.92 24.84
N THR A 2 3.01 117.80 25.50
CA THR A 2 3.38 117.45 26.88
C THR A 2 3.29 115.93 27.04
N ALA A 3 4.35 115.33 27.57
CA ALA A 3 4.41 113.91 27.92
C ALA A 3 3.69 113.65 29.25
N ARG A 4 3.00 112.52 29.39
CA ARG A 4 2.87 111.85 30.70
C ARG A 4 2.81 110.33 30.56
N ARG A 5 3.61 109.74 31.44
CA ARG A 5 4.14 108.39 31.61
C ARG A 5 3.22 107.51 32.47
N GLN A 6 3.27 106.18 32.26
CA GLN A 6 3.29 105.06 33.25
C GLN A 6 2.95 103.76 32.50
N VAL A 7 3.81 102.75 32.29
CA VAL A 7 4.57 101.83 33.17
C VAL A 7 3.72 101.10 34.21
N GLY A 8 3.45 99.82 33.93
CA GLY A 8 3.09 98.78 34.91
C GLY A 8 3.62 97.42 34.44
N PRO A 9 4.47 96.71 35.22
CA PRO A 9 4.97 95.39 34.85
C PRO A 9 4.11 94.30 35.52
N GLY A 10 3.43 93.48 34.71
CA GLY A 10 2.72 92.28 35.15
C GLY A 10 3.66 91.08 35.22
N ARG A 11 3.84 90.54 36.42
CA ARG A 11 4.65 89.36 36.74
C ARG A 11 3.98 88.05 36.28
N GLY A 12 4.77 87.20 35.61
CA GLY A 12 4.93 85.75 35.80
C GLY A 12 3.73 84.79 35.81
N ALA A 13 3.76 83.79 34.91
CA ALA A 13 3.35 82.40 35.16
C ALA A 13 3.95 81.47 34.07
N PRO A 14 4.15 80.17 34.35
CA PRO A 14 5.36 79.43 33.98
C PRO A 14 5.29 78.59 32.69
N GLU A 15 6.48 78.25 32.19
CA GLU A 15 6.77 77.13 31.29
C GLU A 15 6.05 75.85 31.74
N ARG A 16 5.32 75.20 30.83
CA ARG A 16 4.87 73.83 30.99
C ARG A 16 5.94 72.89 30.42
N GLN A 17 6.49 72.04 31.27
CA GLN A 17 7.36 70.93 30.86
C GLN A 17 6.57 69.83 30.12
N PRO A 18 7.22 69.10 29.19
CA PRO A 18 6.65 67.91 28.54
C PRO A 18 6.62 66.73 29.52
N GLY A 19 5.48 66.04 29.59
CA GLY A 19 5.31 64.86 30.43
C GLY A 19 6.09 63.64 29.91
N PRO A 20 6.54 62.74 30.80
CA PRO A 20 7.19 61.50 30.40
C PRO A 20 6.11 60.48 30.00
N GLY A 21 5.91 60.32 28.69
CA GLY A 21 5.09 59.25 28.14
C GLY A 21 5.81 57.91 28.26
N GLU A 22 5.38 57.14 29.26
CA GLU A 22 5.84 55.81 29.63
C GLU A 22 6.00 54.84 28.46
N GLY A 23 7.03 54.02 28.57
CA GLY A 23 7.41 52.99 27.60
C GLY A 23 6.26 52.07 27.23
N GLY A 24 5.91 52.09 25.94
CA GLY A 24 5.09 51.05 25.34
C GLY A 24 5.81 49.71 25.44
N ARG A 25 5.39 48.88 26.40
CA ARG A 25 5.73 47.45 26.41
C ARG A 25 5.26 46.87 25.07
N PRO A 26 6.11 46.20 24.27
CA PRO A 26 5.60 45.47 23.12
C PRO A 26 4.68 44.38 23.67
N THR A 27 3.38 44.53 23.41
CA THR A 27 2.38 43.49 23.64
C THR A 27 2.79 42.30 22.78
N ARG A 28 3.31 41.25 23.41
CA ARG A 28 3.57 39.97 22.74
C ARG A 28 2.20 39.42 22.32
N GLN A 29 1.80 39.69 21.09
CA GLN A 29 0.56 39.16 20.53
C GLN A 29 0.62 37.63 20.59
N PRO A 30 -0.47 36.95 20.98
CA PRO A 30 -0.53 35.50 20.92
C PRO A 30 -0.32 35.07 19.47
N SER A 31 0.67 34.22 19.22
CA SER A 31 0.86 33.62 17.91
C SER A 31 -0.40 32.81 17.55
N PRO A 32 -0.97 32.97 16.34
CA PRO A 32 -2.19 32.26 15.96
C PRO A 32 -1.92 30.75 16.02
N SER A 33 -2.73 30.03 16.81
CA SER A 33 -2.66 28.56 16.88
C SER A 33 -3.00 27.99 15.51
N PRO A 34 -2.06 27.34 14.80
CA PRO A 34 -2.31 26.88 13.45
C PRO A 34 -3.08 25.54 13.48
N ARG A 35 -4.10 25.42 12.61
CA ARG A 35 -4.36 24.19 11.82
C ARG A 35 -5.16 23.02 12.42
N GLU A 36 -6.11 23.21 13.30
CA GLU A 36 -7.01 22.08 13.65
C GLU A 36 -7.96 21.68 12.50
N ARG A 37 -8.52 22.64 11.75
CA ARG A 37 -9.50 22.36 10.68
C ARG A 37 -8.92 21.75 9.38
N GLY A 38 -7.62 21.83 9.16
CA GLY A 38 -6.95 21.25 7.99
C GLY A 38 -6.37 19.85 8.23
N SER A 39 -6.25 19.44 9.50
CA SER A 39 -5.70 18.14 9.90
C SER A 39 -6.56 16.99 9.42
N PHE A 40 -7.88 17.04 9.65
CA PHE A 40 -8.81 15.97 9.28
C PHE A 40 -8.82 15.68 7.76
N THR A 41 -8.83 16.73 6.93
CA THR A 41 -8.74 16.57 5.47
C THR A 41 -7.36 16.08 5.04
N ALA A 42 -6.28 16.53 5.70
CA ALA A 42 -4.93 16.04 5.42
C ALA A 42 -4.74 14.57 5.82
N GLU A 43 -5.30 14.15 6.94
CA GLU A 43 -5.30 12.77 7.42
C GLU A 43 -6.08 11.86 6.49
N LEU A 44 -7.27 12.27 6.02
CA LEU A 44 -8.02 11.51 5.02
C LEU A 44 -7.32 11.49 3.66
N ALA A 45 -6.69 12.60 3.25
CA ALA A 45 -5.93 12.67 1.99
C ALA A 45 -4.73 11.71 1.99
N ALA A 46 -4.09 11.49 3.14
CA ALA A 46 -3.02 10.50 3.28
C ALA A 46 -3.51 9.08 3.60
N GLY A 47 -4.61 8.95 4.35
CA GLY A 47 -5.15 7.69 4.83
C GLY A 47 -5.93 6.91 3.77
N LEU A 48 -6.72 7.58 2.93
CA LEU A 48 -7.49 6.91 1.87
C LEU A 48 -6.58 6.17 0.87
N PRO A 49 -5.50 6.78 0.33
CA PRO A 49 -4.56 6.05 -0.51
C PRO A 49 -3.93 4.84 0.18
N ALA A 50 -3.57 4.96 1.47
CA ALA A 50 -2.98 3.85 2.22
C ALA A 50 -3.95 2.67 2.38
N VAL A 51 -5.22 2.94 2.71
CA VAL A 51 -6.26 1.91 2.83
C VAL A 51 -6.55 1.27 1.46
N LEU A 52 -6.60 2.05 0.39
CA LEU A 52 -6.78 1.51 -0.97
C LEU A 52 -5.62 0.59 -1.37
N LEU A 53 -4.38 0.99 -1.09
CA LEU A 53 -3.21 0.13 -1.34
C LEU A 53 -3.25 -1.15 -0.51
N LEU A 54 -3.63 -1.05 0.76
CA LEU A 54 -3.80 -2.22 1.64
C LEU A 54 -4.89 -3.17 1.12
N LEU A 55 -6.02 -2.62 0.67
CA LEU A 55 -7.11 -3.41 0.09
C LEU A 55 -6.68 -4.10 -1.21
N LEU A 56 -6.02 -3.38 -2.12
CA LEU A 56 -5.51 -3.94 -3.38
C LEU A 56 -4.47 -5.03 -3.13
N ALA A 57 -3.59 -4.84 -2.15
CA ALA A 57 -2.62 -5.85 -1.72
C ALA A 57 -3.34 -7.08 -1.15
N GLY A 58 -4.33 -6.89 -0.28
CA GLY A 58 -5.14 -7.97 0.29
C GLY A 58 -5.87 -8.78 -0.77
N LEU A 59 -6.54 -8.12 -1.71
CA LEU A 59 -7.24 -8.80 -2.81
C LEU A 59 -6.27 -9.55 -3.74
N THR A 60 -5.09 -8.97 -4.01
CA THR A 60 -4.05 -9.63 -4.79
C THR A 60 -3.52 -10.88 -4.06
N ALA A 61 -3.33 -10.81 -2.74
CA ALA A 61 -2.91 -11.95 -1.94
C ALA A 61 -3.97 -13.06 -1.93
N VAL A 62 -5.25 -12.72 -1.75
CA VAL A 62 -6.36 -13.71 -1.84
C VAL A 62 -6.39 -14.37 -3.21
N ASN A 63 -6.24 -13.60 -4.30
CA ASN A 63 -6.18 -14.15 -5.66
C ASN A 63 -4.99 -15.09 -5.86
N ALA A 64 -3.82 -14.74 -5.31
CA ALA A 64 -2.64 -15.58 -5.37
C ALA A 64 -2.85 -16.91 -4.63
N VAL A 65 -3.42 -16.88 -3.43
CA VAL A 65 -3.73 -18.09 -2.64
C VAL A 65 -4.77 -18.96 -3.35
N ALA A 66 -5.82 -18.36 -3.93
CA ALA A 66 -6.82 -19.10 -4.70
C ALA A 66 -6.20 -19.80 -5.92
N THR A 67 -5.33 -19.10 -6.65
CA THR A 67 -4.60 -19.67 -7.80
C THR A 67 -3.65 -20.78 -7.37
N GLN A 68 -2.96 -20.61 -6.24
CA GLN A 68 -2.06 -21.62 -5.68
C GLN A 68 -2.83 -22.89 -5.27
N ALA A 69 -4.00 -22.76 -4.64
CA ALA A 69 -4.85 -23.89 -4.31
C ALA A 69 -5.32 -24.63 -5.57
N GLY A 70 -5.70 -23.90 -6.63
CA GLY A 70 -6.03 -24.48 -7.93
C GLY A 70 -4.86 -25.22 -8.58
N CYS A 71 -3.66 -24.65 -8.55
CA CYS A 71 -2.44 -25.31 -9.03
C CYS A 71 -2.13 -26.59 -8.27
N LEU A 72 -2.31 -26.60 -6.94
CA LEU A 72 -2.11 -27.79 -6.12
C LEU A 72 -3.12 -28.90 -6.44
N GLY A 73 -4.40 -28.53 -6.63
CA GLY A 73 -5.44 -29.46 -7.08
C GLY A 73 -5.11 -30.08 -8.43
N ALA A 74 -4.74 -29.25 -9.41
CA ALA A 74 -4.33 -29.71 -10.74
C ALA A 74 -3.08 -30.60 -10.71
N ALA A 75 -2.06 -30.25 -9.91
CA ALA A 75 -0.87 -31.06 -9.74
C ALA A 75 -1.22 -32.43 -9.15
N ARG A 76 -2.12 -32.46 -8.15
CA ARG A 76 -2.57 -33.72 -7.54
C ARG A 76 -3.30 -34.61 -8.54
N GLU A 77 -4.22 -34.06 -9.32
CA GLU A 77 -4.92 -34.82 -10.37
C GLU A 77 -3.96 -35.34 -11.44
N ALA A 78 -3.01 -34.51 -11.89
CA ALA A 78 -1.99 -34.93 -12.83
C ALA A 78 -1.12 -36.07 -12.30
N ALA A 79 -0.67 -35.99 -11.04
CA ALA A 79 0.15 -37.01 -10.40
C ALA A 79 -0.62 -38.34 -10.25
N LEU A 80 -1.89 -38.30 -9.84
CA LEU A 80 -2.74 -39.48 -9.67
C LEU A 80 -3.13 -40.13 -11.00
N ALA A 81 -3.37 -39.34 -12.04
CA ALA A 81 -3.62 -39.88 -13.37
C ALA A 81 -2.37 -40.57 -13.91
N ALA A 82 -1.21 -39.91 -13.86
CA ALA A 82 0.03 -40.50 -14.34
C ALA A 82 0.50 -41.70 -13.48
N SER A 83 0.22 -41.75 -12.17
CA SER A 83 0.54 -42.93 -11.35
C SER A 83 -0.22 -44.18 -11.78
N ARG A 84 -1.39 -44.01 -12.42
CA ARG A 84 -2.24 -45.06 -13.01
C ARG A 84 -1.90 -45.35 -14.47
N GLY A 85 -0.83 -44.75 -15.01
CA GLY A 85 -0.49 -44.83 -16.43
C GLY A 85 -1.46 -44.08 -17.36
N GLN A 86 -2.29 -43.18 -16.84
CA GLN A 86 -3.18 -42.31 -17.61
C GLN A 86 -2.44 -41.03 -18.04
N PRO A 87 -2.92 -40.27 -19.05
CA PRO A 87 -2.28 -39.04 -19.50
C PRO A 87 -2.36 -37.93 -18.43
N GLY A 88 -1.37 -37.88 -17.54
CA GLY A 88 -1.35 -36.95 -16.39
C GLY A 88 -1.33 -35.48 -16.77
N VAL A 89 -0.66 -35.10 -17.87
CA VAL A 89 -0.64 -33.70 -18.34
C VAL A 89 -2.05 -33.25 -18.71
N ALA A 90 -2.78 -34.03 -19.50
CA ALA A 90 -4.15 -33.70 -19.91
C ALA A 90 -5.11 -33.62 -18.72
N ALA A 91 -4.97 -34.53 -17.74
CA ALA A 91 -5.76 -34.48 -16.51
C ALA A 91 -5.47 -33.22 -15.67
N GLY A 92 -4.19 -32.85 -15.56
CA GLY A 92 -3.76 -31.63 -14.90
C GLY A 92 -4.28 -30.37 -15.60
N GLU A 93 -4.13 -30.28 -16.93
CA GLU A 93 -4.59 -29.13 -17.73
C GLU A 93 -6.10 -28.92 -17.62
N ALA A 94 -6.89 -30.01 -17.57
CA ALA A 94 -8.34 -29.93 -17.38
C ALA A 94 -8.76 -29.35 -16.01
N ALA A 95 -7.91 -29.50 -14.99
CA ALA A 95 -8.15 -28.98 -13.64
C ALA A 95 -7.39 -27.68 -13.34
N ALA A 96 -6.50 -27.24 -14.24
CA ALA A 96 -5.60 -26.13 -13.99
C ALA A 96 -6.28 -24.76 -14.17
N PRO A 97 -5.85 -23.73 -13.40
CA PRO A 97 -6.29 -22.37 -13.64
C PRO A 97 -5.86 -21.87 -15.03
N ALA A 98 -6.56 -20.86 -15.56
CA ALA A 98 -6.30 -20.34 -16.90
C ALA A 98 -4.86 -19.82 -17.06
N GLY A 99 -4.21 -20.20 -18.17
CA GLY A 99 -2.84 -19.80 -18.47
C GLY A 99 -1.78 -20.54 -17.63
N ALA A 100 -2.15 -21.62 -16.96
CA ALA A 100 -1.21 -22.47 -16.25
C ALA A 100 -0.46 -23.41 -17.20
N GLU A 101 0.79 -23.69 -16.85
CA GLU A 101 1.65 -24.70 -17.47
C GLU A 101 1.71 -25.92 -16.56
N VAL A 102 1.47 -27.11 -17.13
CA VAL A 102 1.49 -28.40 -16.43
C VAL A 102 2.65 -29.23 -16.94
N SER A 103 3.42 -29.79 -16.02
CA SER A 103 4.52 -30.72 -16.33
C SER A 103 4.44 -31.94 -15.43
N VAL A 104 4.71 -33.12 -15.99
CA VAL A 104 4.67 -34.39 -15.27
C VAL A 104 5.96 -35.16 -15.57
N SER A 105 6.61 -35.64 -14.51
CA SER A 105 7.79 -36.50 -14.57
C SER A 105 7.46 -37.83 -13.89
N VAL A 106 7.57 -38.93 -14.62
CA VAL A 106 7.37 -40.28 -14.11
C VAL A 106 8.74 -40.92 -13.88
N GLY A 107 9.05 -41.24 -12.63
CA GLY A 107 10.20 -42.07 -12.26
C GLY A 107 9.76 -43.51 -11.98
N ASP A 108 10.67 -44.32 -11.42
CA ASP A 108 10.45 -45.76 -11.25
C ASP A 108 9.31 -46.10 -10.27
N ASP A 109 9.23 -45.39 -9.14
CA ASP A 109 8.24 -45.63 -8.07
C ASP A 109 7.38 -44.39 -7.78
N ARG A 110 7.68 -43.25 -8.41
CA ARG A 110 6.98 -41.99 -8.13
C ARG A 110 6.74 -41.15 -9.37
N VAL A 111 5.59 -40.50 -9.38
CA VAL A 111 5.22 -39.46 -10.32
C VAL A 111 5.28 -38.11 -9.62
N THR A 112 5.94 -37.13 -10.23
CA THR A 112 5.96 -35.75 -9.78
C THR A 112 5.28 -34.87 -10.82
N ALA A 113 4.23 -34.15 -10.42
CA ALA A 113 3.55 -33.18 -11.25
C ALA A 113 3.79 -31.77 -10.71
N THR A 114 4.12 -30.84 -11.60
CA THR A 114 4.34 -29.42 -11.28
C THR A 114 3.41 -28.57 -12.14
N VAL A 115 2.68 -27.67 -11.50
CA VAL A 115 1.80 -26.70 -12.16
C VAL A 115 2.25 -25.29 -11.81
N ARG A 116 2.42 -24.46 -12.84
CA ARG A 116 2.81 -23.06 -12.73
C ARG A 116 1.73 -22.19 -13.30
N ALA A 117 1.29 -21.15 -12.59
CA ALA A 117 0.26 -20.25 -13.09
C ALA A 117 0.61 -18.78 -12.83
N PRO A 118 0.35 -17.89 -13.79
CA PRO A 118 0.51 -16.46 -13.60
C PRO A 118 -0.66 -15.87 -12.81
N VAL A 119 -0.35 -15.09 -11.78
CA VAL A 119 -1.28 -14.30 -10.98
C VAL A 119 -1.13 -12.84 -11.38
N ARG A 120 -2.18 -12.30 -11.99
CA ARG A 120 -2.26 -10.86 -12.30
C ARG A 120 -2.65 -10.10 -11.03
N ALA A 121 -1.78 -9.20 -10.59
CA ALA A 121 -2.15 -8.24 -9.57
C ALA A 121 -3.22 -7.27 -10.12
N LEU A 122 -4.07 -6.75 -9.24
CA LEU A 122 -5.12 -5.80 -9.61
C LEU A 122 -4.50 -4.47 -10.06
N GLY A 123 -4.27 -4.36 -11.38
CA GLY A 123 -3.69 -3.18 -12.03
C GLY A 123 -2.86 -3.58 -13.26
N ALA A 124 -3.20 -3.03 -14.43
CA ALA A 124 -2.66 -3.45 -15.73
C ALA A 124 -1.13 -3.27 -15.93
N ARG A 125 -0.42 -2.68 -14.95
CA ARG A 125 1.03 -2.39 -15.03
C ARG A 125 1.86 -3.05 -13.92
N LEU A 126 1.25 -3.87 -13.08
CA LEU A 126 1.97 -4.56 -12.00
C LEU A 126 2.63 -5.84 -12.52
N PRO A 127 3.80 -6.23 -11.97
CA PRO A 127 4.50 -7.43 -12.39
C PRO A 127 3.65 -8.68 -12.18
N LEU A 128 3.75 -9.61 -13.13
CA LEU A 128 3.08 -10.90 -13.07
C LEU A 128 3.75 -11.77 -12.00
N VAL A 129 3.01 -12.19 -10.98
CA VAL A 129 3.53 -13.09 -9.95
C VAL A 129 3.22 -14.51 -10.38
N THR A 130 4.21 -15.37 -10.55
CA THR A 130 3.98 -16.77 -10.88
C THR A 130 3.91 -17.60 -9.61
N VAL A 131 2.81 -18.32 -9.40
CA VAL A 131 2.71 -19.35 -8.36
C VAL A 131 3.08 -20.71 -8.93
N THR A 132 3.68 -21.56 -8.10
CA THR A 132 4.07 -22.92 -8.47
C THR A 132 3.58 -23.87 -7.40
N ALA A 133 2.99 -25.00 -7.81
CA ALA A 133 2.61 -26.08 -6.92
C ALA A 133 3.12 -27.40 -7.46
N THR A 134 3.52 -28.29 -6.56
CA THR A 134 4.07 -29.61 -6.87
C THR A 134 3.32 -30.67 -6.08
N ALA A 135 2.97 -31.77 -6.73
CA ALA A 135 2.38 -32.94 -6.08
C ALA A 135 3.14 -34.21 -6.51
N VAL A 136 3.22 -35.17 -5.60
CA VAL A 136 3.91 -36.44 -5.82
C VAL A 136 2.98 -37.60 -5.47
N ALA A 137 2.95 -38.64 -6.30
CA ALA A 137 2.21 -39.87 -6.07
C ALA A 137 3.11 -41.09 -6.32
N ALA A 138 2.87 -42.20 -5.62
CA ALA A 138 3.54 -43.46 -5.91
C ALA A 138 2.96 -44.09 -7.18
N VAL A 139 3.79 -44.74 -8.00
CA VAL A 139 3.33 -45.45 -9.21
C VAL A 139 2.56 -46.71 -8.79
N GLU A 140 1.40 -46.96 -9.41
CA GLU A 140 0.63 -48.16 -9.10
C GLU A 140 1.32 -49.43 -9.65
N PRO A 141 1.40 -50.52 -8.87
CA PRO A 141 1.94 -51.79 -9.35
C PRO A 141 1.15 -52.29 -10.57
N GLY A 142 1.83 -52.46 -11.71
CA GLY A 142 1.22 -52.94 -12.96
C GLY A 142 0.94 -51.85 -14.00
N ALA A 143 1.19 -50.57 -13.71
CA ALA A 143 1.28 -49.56 -14.75
C ALA A 143 2.48 -49.83 -15.68
N PRO A 144 2.36 -49.63 -17.00
CA PRO A 144 3.51 -49.79 -17.90
C PRO A 144 4.61 -48.83 -17.47
N GLY A 145 5.77 -49.39 -17.09
CA GLY A 145 6.94 -48.62 -16.65
C GLY A 145 7.46 -47.65 -17.73
N PRO A 146 8.35 -46.71 -17.35
CA PRO A 146 8.85 -45.69 -18.27
C PRO A 146 9.41 -46.34 -19.54
N ARG A 147 8.96 -45.88 -20.71
CA ARG A 147 9.64 -46.21 -21.97
C ARG A 147 10.86 -45.29 -22.10
N PRO A 148 12.06 -45.84 -22.34
CA PRO A 148 13.29 -45.06 -22.53
C PRO A 148 13.22 -44.15 -23.76
#